data_AF-A0A5B8BXH6-F1
#
_entry.id   AF-A0A5B8BXH6-F1
#
_cell.length_a   1.000
_cell.length_b   1.000
_cell.length_c   1.000
_cell.angle_alpha   90.00
_cell.angle_beta   90.00
_cell.angle_gamma   90.00
#
_symmetry.space_group_name_H-M   'P 1'
#
loop_
_entity.id
_entity.type
_entity.pdbx_description
1 polymer ?
#
loop_
_entity_poly.entity_id
_entity_poly.type
_entity_poly.pdbx_seq_one_letter_code
_entity_poly.pdbx_strand_id
1 'polypeptide(L)'
;MADNIELYERAQALMEAEREALKGGDFIRLEALYEEKHELLKQIEAQADTLTRSQLEALSVSSRGNERLLDAAQRGLRAVARRLSETRRAAEHLDTYTDDGKRKDLGVARSSFERRA
;
A
#
# COMPACT_ATOMS: atom_id res chain seq x y z
N MET A 1 -9.69 34.67 -7.74
CA MET A 1 -8.21 34.56 -7.60
C MET A 1 -7.82 33.87 -6.29
N ALA A 2 -8.44 34.18 -5.14
CA ALA A 2 -8.18 33.49 -3.88
C ALA A 2 -8.47 31.97 -3.92
N ASP A 3 -9.63 31.55 -4.44
CA ASP A 3 -10.01 30.13 -4.54
C ASP A 3 -9.04 29.26 -5.34
N ASN A 4 -8.41 29.80 -6.38
CA ASN A 4 -7.41 29.06 -7.17
C ASN A 4 -6.17 28.75 -6.32
N ILE A 5 -5.67 29.75 -5.57
CA ILE A 5 -4.48 29.57 -4.73
C ILE A 5 -4.76 28.54 -3.64
N GLU A 6 -5.95 28.60 -3.02
CA GLU A 6 -6.35 27.63 -1.98
C GLU A 6 -6.45 26.20 -2.52
N LEU A 7 -7.05 26.00 -3.70
CA LEU A 7 -7.13 24.68 -4.34
C LEU A 7 -5.75 24.14 -4.72
N TYR A 8 -4.87 25.00 -5.24
CA TYR A 8 -3.51 24.62 -5.58
C TYR A 8 -2.69 24.23 -4.35
N GLU A 9 -2.75 25.02 -3.28
CA GLU A 9 -2.05 24.74 -2.02
C GLU A 9 -2.54 23.45 -1.37
N ARG A 10 -3.86 23.23 -1.37
CA ARG A 10 -4.46 22.00 -0.87
C ARG A 10 -4.02 20.78 -1.68
N ALA A 11 -3.94 20.91 -3.01
CA ALA A 11 -3.41 19.85 -3.87
C ALA A 11 -1.94 19.56 -3.57
N GLN A 12 -1.10 20.59 -3.41
CA GLN A 12 0.31 20.41 -3.05
C GLN A 12 0.47 19.72 -1.69
N ALA A 13 -0.28 20.16 -0.68
CA ALA A 13 -0.25 19.56 0.65
C ALA A 13 -0.66 18.07 0.61
N LEU A 14 -1.68 17.73 -0.18
CA LEU A 14 -2.12 16.35 -0.34
C LEU A 14 -1.05 15.47 -1.00
N MET A 15 -0.39 15.99 -2.04
CA MET A 15 0.69 15.28 -2.72
C MET A 15 1.90 15.04 -1.81
N GLU A 16 2.20 15.97 -0.91
CA GLU A 16 3.26 15.80 0.08
C GLU A 16 2.87 14.81 1.19
N ALA A 17 1.61 14.82 1.64
CA ALA A 17 1.10 13.83 2.58
C ALA A 17 1.16 12.40 2.00
N GLU A 18 0.83 12.23 0.71
CA GLU A 18 0.96 10.95 -0.01
C GLU A 18 2.43 10.51 -0.07
N ARG A 19 3.35 11.44 -0.35
CA ARG A 19 4.79 11.17 -0.36
C ARG A 19 5.29 10.67 0.99
N GLU A 20 4.90 11.32 2.09
CA GLU A 20 5.32 10.92 3.44
C GLU A 20 4.69 9.59 3.87
N ALA A 21 3.42 9.34 3.55
CA ALA A 21 2.77 8.06 3.80
C ALA A 21 3.47 6.90 3.03
N LEU A 22 3.84 7.13 1.77
CA LEU A 22 4.59 6.16 0.96
C LEU A 22 5.98 5.86 1.53
N LYS A 23 6.70 6.89 1.98
CA LYS A 23 8.01 6.70 2.64
C LYS A 23 7.89 5.95 3.96
N GLY A 24 6.84 6.25 4.74
CA GLY A 24 6.57 5.60 6.03
C GLY A 24 5.94 4.21 5.92
N GLY A 25 5.46 3.82 4.73
CA GLY A 25 4.72 2.56 4.54
C GLY A 25 3.34 2.56 5.21
N ASP A 26 2.74 3.75 5.43
CA ASP A 26 1.42 3.90 6.05
C ASP A 26 0.31 3.74 5.00
N PHE A 27 -0.02 2.50 4.69
CA PHE A 27 -1.00 2.16 3.66
C PHE A 27 -2.44 2.51 4.04
N ILE A 28 -2.76 2.55 5.33
CA ILE A 28 -4.09 2.96 5.83
C ILE A 28 -4.31 4.44 5.52
N ARG A 29 -3.30 5.26 5.81
CA ARG A 29 -3.35 6.69 5.47
C ARG A 29 -3.39 6.92 3.96
N LEU A 30 -2.68 6.11 3.17
CA LEU A 30 -2.74 6.17 1.70
C LEU A 30 -4.14 5.93 1.14
N GLU A 31 -4.91 5.02 1.73
CA GLU A 31 -6.30 4.77 1.32
C GLU A 31 -7.19 6.00 1.57
N ALA A 32 -7.06 6.64 2.75
CA ALA A 32 -7.78 7.88 3.04
C ALA A 32 -7.39 9.03 2.09
N LEU A 33 -6.09 9.17 1.81
CA LEU A 33 -5.57 10.20 0.89
C LEU A 33 -6.05 9.99 -0.56
N TYR A 34 -6.33 8.75 -0.97
CA TYR A 34 -6.86 8.47 -2.30
C TYR A 34 -8.25 9.07 -2.51
N GLU A 35 -9.14 8.93 -1.53
CA GLU A 35 -10.48 9.51 -1.58
C GLU A 35 -10.43 11.05 -1.60
N GLU A 36 -9.60 11.64 -0.74
CA GLU A 36 -9.39 13.10 -0.72
C GLU A 36 -8.86 13.62 -2.07
N LYS A 37 -7.98 12.86 -2.72
CA LYS A 37 -7.43 13.20 -4.03
C LYS A 37 -8.48 13.11 -5.12
N HIS A 38 -9.35 12.11 -5.06
CA HIS A 38 -10.43 11.98 -6.04
C HIS A 38 -11.44 13.13 -5.94
N GLU A 39 -11.82 13.54 -4.72
CA GLU A 39 -12.72 14.68 -4.53
C GLU A 39 -12.07 16.00 -4.95
N LEU A 40 -10.78 16.18 -4.68
CA LEU A 40 -10.07 17.38 -5.10
C LEU A 40 -9.94 17.47 -6.64
N LEU A 41 -9.71 16.34 -7.31
CA LEU A 41 -9.69 16.30 -8.77
C LEU A 41 -11.06 16.67 -9.36
N LYS A 42 -12.17 16.19 -8.80
CA LYS A 42 -13.52 16.60 -9.24
C LYS A 42 -13.73 18.10 -9.08
N GLN A 43 -13.26 18.68 -7.98
CA GLN A 43 -13.36 20.13 -7.74
C GLN A 43 -12.53 20.92 -8.75
N ILE A 44 -11.32 20.44 -9.07
CA ILE A 44 -10.45 21.04 -10.09
C ILE A 44 -11.08 20.96 -11.48
N GLU A 45 -11.62 19.79 -11.86
CA GLU A 45 -12.30 19.59 -13.15
C GLU A 45 -13.56 20.45 -13.28
N ALA A 46 -14.36 20.55 -12.21
CA ALA A 46 -15.54 21.41 -12.17
C ALA A 46 -15.20 22.91 -12.30
N GLN A 47 -13.94 23.27 -12.02
CA GLN A 47 -13.44 24.64 -12.06
C GLN A 47 -12.27 24.78 -13.05
N ALA A 48 -12.34 24.13 -14.21
CA ALA A 48 -11.25 23.98 -15.18
C ALA A 48 -10.54 25.29 -15.60
N ASP A 49 -11.18 26.46 -15.49
CA ASP A 49 -10.59 27.77 -15.80
C ASP A 49 -9.84 28.43 -14.62
N THR A 50 -9.87 27.81 -13.44
CA THR A 50 -9.26 28.40 -12.24
C THR A 50 -7.76 28.24 -12.23
N LEU A 51 -7.21 27.03 -12.43
CA LEU A 51 -5.77 26.77 -12.33
C LEU A 51 -5.00 27.23 -13.57
N THR A 52 -3.83 27.82 -13.35
CA THR A 52 -2.92 28.18 -14.43
C THR A 52 -2.20 26.94 -14.97
N ARG A 53 -1.75 27.01 -16.23
CA ARG A 53 -0.98 25.94 -16.87
C ARG A 53 0.27 25.54 -16.07
N SER A 54 0.99 26.51 -15.49
CA SER A 54 2.18 26.23 -14.68
C SER A 54 1.85 25.46 -13.39
N GLN A 55 0.72 25.78 -12.74
CA GLN A 55 0.24 25.04 -11.57
C GLN A 55 -0.14 23.60 -11.91
N LEU A 56 -0.82 23.38 -13.04
CA LEU A 56 -1.16 22.04 -13.53
C LEU A 56 0.10 21.22 -13.89
N GLU A 57 1.09 21.85 -14.53
CA GLU A 57 2.38 21.22 -14.82
C GLU A 57 3.13 20.82 -13.54
N ALA A 58 3.14 21.68 -12.51
CA ALA A 58 3.74 21.37 -11.22
C ALA A 58 3.06 20.17 -10.51
N LEU A 59 1.72 20.12 -10.53
CA LEU A 59 0.97 18.98 -9.99
C LEU A 59 1.26 17.68 -10.76
N SER A 60 1.35 17.76 -12.09
CA SER A 60 1.69 16.60 -12.94
C SER A 60 3.08 16.04 -12.62
N VAL A 61 4.07 16.92 -12.43
CA VAL A 61 5.44 16.50 -12.02
C VAL A 61 5.42 15.83 -10.65
N SER A 62 4.69 16.40 -9.68
CA SER A 62 4.55 15.81 -8.35
C SER A 62 3.89 14.42 -8.41
N SER A 63 2.83 14.26 -9.21
CA SER A 63 2.10 13.00 -9.39
C SER A 63 2.98 11.90 -9.95
N ARG A 64 3.77 12.20 -10.98
CA ARG A 64 4.75 11.24 -11.54
C ARG A 64 5.80 10.83 -10.51
N GLY A 65 6.17 11.73 -9.60
CA GLY A 65 7.06 11.41 -8.48
C GLY A 65 6.44 10.39 -7.53
N ASN A 66 5.16 10.58 -7.18
CA ASN A 66 4.43 9.70 -6.28
C ASN A 66 4.15 8.33 -6.93
N GLU A 67 3.81 8.28 -8.22
CA GLU A 67 3.66 7.02 -8.98
C GLU A 67 4.93 6.16 -8.92
N ARG A 68 6.11 6.76 -9.07
CA ARG A 68 7.39 6.05 -8.96
C ARG A 68 7.63 5.51 -7.55
N LEU A 69 7.25 6.27 -6.52
CA LEU A 69 7.36 5.85 -5.12
C LEU A 69 6.41 4.70 -4.80
N LEU A 70 5.16 4.77 -5.27
CA LEU A 70 4.17 3.72 -5.10
C LEU A 70 4.62 2.41 -5.75
N ASP A 71 5.11 2.48 -6.98
CA ASP A 71 5.65 1.33 -7.70
C ASP A 71 6.87 0.72 -6.96
N ALA A 72 7.75 1.56 -6.41
CA ALA A 72 8.84 1.11 -5.56
C ALA A 72 8.35 0.42 -4.27
N ALA A 73 7.35 0.99 -3.58
CA ALA A 73 6.75 0.41 -2.39
C ALA A 73 6.08 -0.95 -2.68
N GLN A 74 5.36 -1.07 -3.81
CA GLN A 74 4.76 -2.33 -4.24
C GLN A 74 5.81 -3.42 -4.54
N ARG A 75 6.94 -3.06 -5.16
CA ARG A 75 8.06 -4.00 -5.32
C ARG A 75 8.63 -4.44 -3.98
N GLY A 76 8.80 -3.51 -3.04
CA GLY A 76 9.27 -3.80 -1.68
C GLY A 76 8.35 -4.78 -0.95
N LEU A 77 7.05 -4.52 -0.96
CA LEU A 77 6.05 -5.40 -0.33
C LEU A 77 6.07 -6.81 -0.92
N ARG A 78 6.17 -6.93 -2.25
CA ARG A 78 6.30 -8.23 -2.93
C ARG A 78 7.58 -8.96 -2.52
N ALA A 79 8.70 -8.26 -2.38
CA ALA A 79 9.96 -8.85 -1.94
C ALA A 79 9.88 -9.37 -0.49
N VAL A 80 9.25 -8.61 0.42
CA VAL A 80 9.03 -9.03 1.81
C VAL A 80 8.09 -10.24 1.87
N ALA A 81 6.98 -10.23 1.13
CA ALA A 81 6.06 -11.36 1.05
C ALA A 81 6.77 -12.63 0.54
N ARG A 82 7.61 -12.51 -0.49
CA ARG A 82 8.42 -13.62 -1.00
C ARG A 82 9.35 -14.16 0.09
N ARG A 83 10.08 -13.28 0.78
CA ARG A 83 11.00 -13.66 1.85
C ARG A 83 10.29 -14.36 3.01
N LEU A 84 9.12 -13.88 3.43
CA LEU A 84 8.33 -14.52 4.48
C LEU A 84 7.86 -15.93 4.06
N SER A 85 7.46 -16.08 2.79
CA SER A 85 7.07 -17.39 2.24
C SER A 85 8.24 -18.38 2.18
N GLU A 86 9.44 -17.90 1.83
CA GLU A 86 10.67 -18.70 1.80
C GLU A 86 11.04 -19.16 3.22
N THR A 87 11.02 -18.25 4.21
CA THR A 87 11.28 -18.58 5.62
C THR A 87 10.26 -19.59 6.15
N ARG A 88 8.97 -19.41 5.85
CA ARG A 88 7.91 -20.34 6.28
C ARG A 88 8.12 -21.73 5.67
N ARG A 89 8.44 -21.82 4.38
CA ARG A 89 8.75 -23.10 3.71
C ARG A 89 9.97 -23.78 4.30
N ALA A 90 11.01 -23.02 4.64
CA ALA A 90 12.21 -23.55 5.29
C ALA A 90 11.91 -24.09 6.69
N ALA A 91 11.06 -23.40 7.48
CA ALA A 91 10.60 -23.89 8.78
C ALA A 91 9.78 -25.18 8.64
N GLU A 92 8.84 -25.25 7.69
CA GLU A 92 8.04 -26.47 7.42
C GLU A 92 8.92 -27.64 6.94
N HIS A 93 9.97 -27.38 6.15
CA HIS A 93 10.93 -28.41 5.72
C HIS A 93 11.88 -28.84 6.85
N LEU A 94 12.28 -27.93 7.74
CA LEU A 94 13.05 -28.26 8.95
C LEU A 94 12.20 -29.11 9.92
N ASP A 95 10.91 -28.80 10.09
CA ASP A 95 9.98 -29.65 10.85
C ASP A 95 9.74 -31.03 10.17
N THR A 96 10.01 -31.14 8.86
CA THR A 96 9.93 -32.41 8.12
C THR A 96 11.18 -33.29 8.29
N TYR A 97 12.26 -32.75 8.88
CA TYR A 97 13.39 -33.53 9.36
C TYR A 97 13.38 -33.51 10.89
N THR A 98 12.56 -34.38 11.47
CA THR A 98 12.74 -34.78 12.87
C THR A 98 14.16 -35.35 13.04
N ASP A 99 14.75 -35.18 14.22
CA ASP A 99 16.09 -35.67 14.62
C ASP A 99 16.30 -37.19 14.37
N ASP A 100 15.20 -37.93 14.10
CA ASP A 100 15.16 -39.37 13.88
C ASP A 100 14.84 -39.77 12.41
N GLY A 101 14.93 -38.83 11.46
CA GLY A 101 14.88 -39.12 10.01
C GLY A 101 13.55 -39.65 9.46
N LYS A 102 12.44 -39.50 10.19
CA LYS A 102 11.12 -39.97 9.75
C LYS A 102 10.18 -38.82 9.40
N ARG A 103 9.67 -38.83 8.16
CA ARG A 103 8.58 -37.96 7.70
C ARG A 103 7.32 -38.28 8.48
N LYS A 104 6.78 -37.29 9.20
CA LYS A 104 5.46 -37.38 9.83
C LYS A 104 4.60 -36.23 9.33
N ASP A 105 3.64 -36.55 8.48
CA ASP A 105 2.60 -35.60 8.10
C ASP A 105 1.71 -35.35 9.34
N LEU A 106 1.96 -34.25 10.05
CA LEU A 106 1.02 -33.74 11.04
C LEU A 106 -0.04 -32.92 10.31
N GLY A 107 -0.80 -33.60 9.45
CA GLY A 107 -2.11 -33.11 9.04
C GLY A 107 -2.94 -32.93 10.31
N VAL A 108 -3.46 -31.72 10.52
CA VAL A 108 -4.35 -31.38 11.63
C VAL A 108 -5.53 -32.36 11.65
N ALA A 109 -5.42 -33.42 12.45
CA ALA A 109 -6.50 -34.35 12.67
C ALA A 109 -7.55 -33.63 13.54
N ARG A 110 -8.68 -33.30 12.91
CA ARG A 110 -9.90 -32.83 13.56
C ARG A 110 -10.16 -33.62 14.84
N SER A 111 -10.41 -32.91 15.94
CA SER A 111 -10.90 -33.47 17.19
C SER A 111 -12.25 -34.17 16.96
N SER A 112 -12.24 -35.49 16.82
CA SER A 112 -13.44 -36.30 17.01
C SER A 112 -13.70 -36.40 18.51
N PHE A 113 -14.60 -35.56 19.01
CA PHE A 113 -15.21 -35.75 20.33
C PHE A 113 -16.16 -36.95 20.26
N GLU A 114 -15.72 -38.13 20.68
CA GLU A 114 -16.64 -39.21 21.05
C GLU A 114 -17.19 -38.94 22.46
N ARG A 115 -18.49 -38.64 22.52
CA ARG A 115 -19.28 -38.64 23.75
C ARG A 115 -19.62 -40.10 24.08
N ARG A 116 -19.05 -40.67 25.14
CA ARG A 116 -19.52 -41.94 25.71
C ARG A 116 -20.51 -41.65 26.84
N ALA A 117 -21.71 -42.22 26.68
CA ALA A 117 -22.71 -42.45 27.71
C ALA A 117 -22.24 -43.50 28.73
#